data_AF-A0A967EY93-F1
#
_entry.id   AF-A0A967EY93-F1
#
_cell.length_a   1.000
_cell.length_b   1.000
_cell.length_c   1.000
_cell.angle_alpha   90.00
_cell.angle_beta   90.00
_cell.angle_gamma   90.00
#
_symmetry.space_group_name_H-M   'P 1'
#
loop_
_entity.id
_entity.type
_entity.pdbx_description
1 polymer ?
#
loop_
_entity_poly.entity_id
_entity_poly.type
_entity_poly.pdbx_seq_one_letter_code
_entity_poly.pdbx_strand_id
1 'polypeptide(L)'
;MVDSPEKVSFLDRPLARVCAVGIALLMVAVLGWMHRDDILPSPEGAAPAADDPVARCLAERSGDIDRMVAEGTITAEQAQLFKGRAEALCQAQQGGGSGPPPQ
;
A
#
# COMPACT_ATOMS: atom_id res chain seq x y z
N MET A 1 -6.35 55.58 24.12
CA MET A 1 -7.26 55.01 23.10
C MET A 1 -6.53 55.11 21.77
N VAL A 2 -6.18 53.97 21.18
CA VAL A 2 -6.08 53.71 19.72
C VAL A 2 -5.67 52.24 19.64
N ASP A 3 -6.72 51.44 19.51
CA ASP A 3 -6.82 50.13 18.86
C ASP A 3 -5.55 49.34 18.57
N SER A 4 -5.45 48.16 19.17
CA SER A 4 -4.66 47.05 18.62
C SER A 4 -5.32 46.58 17.32
N PRO A 5 -4.60 46.50 16.19
CA PRO A 5 -5.18 45.99 14.96
C PRO A 5 -5.57 44.52 15.15
N GLU A 6 -6.87 44.28 15.14
CA GLU A 6 -7.50 42.97 15.20
C GLU A 6 -6.85 42.04 14.15
N LYS A 7 -6.27 40.93 14.62
CA LYS A 7 -5.70 39.88 13.77
C LYS A 7 -6.83 39.28 12.93
N VAL A 8 -7.01 39.76 11.70
CA VAL A 8 -7.70 38.99 10.67
C VAL A 8 -6.84 37.79 10.34
N SER A 9 -7.14 36.67 11.00
CA SER A 9 -6.49 35.38 10.79
C SER A 9 -6.58 35.03 9.31
N PHE A 10 -5.43 34.94 8.63
CA PHE A 10 -5.33 34.59 7.21
C PHE A 10 -6.03 33.25 6.88
N LEU A 11 -6.29 32.41 7.90
CA LEU A 11 -7.04 31.15 7.83
C LEU A 11 -8.57 31.30 7.83
N ASP A 12 -9.13 32.47 8.17
CA ASP A 12 -10.60 32.69 8.23
C ASP A 12 -11.21 33.26 6.95
N ARG A 13 -10.40 33.47 5.91
CA ARG A 13 -10.94 33.86 4.61
C ARG A 13 -11.73 32.67 4.02
N PRO A 14 -13.01 32.84 3.66
CA PRO A 14 -13.84 31.75 3.14
C PRO A 14 -13.23 31.12 1.87
N LEU A 15 -12.51 31.93 1.09
CA LEU A 15 -11.73 31.46 -0.06
C LEU A 15 -10.59 30.49 0.35
N ALA A 16 -9.88 30.78 1.45
CA ALA A 16 -8.81 29.92 1.96
C ALA A 16 -9.38 28.59 2.49
N ARG A 17 -10.56 28.61 3.11
CA ARG A 17 -11.27 27.40 3.52
C ARG A 17 -11.68 26.55 2.33
N VAL A 18 -12.18 27.15 1.24
CA VAL A 18 -12.51 26.43 0.00
C VAL A 18 -11.25 25.82 -0.63
N CYS A 19 -10.13 26.54 -0.66
CA CYS A 19 -8.86 25.98 -1.14
C CYS A 19 -8.39 24.81 -0.28
N ALA A 20 -8.46 24.91 1.05
CA ALA A 20 -8.06 23.84 1.96
C ALA A 20 -8.94 22.58 1.77
N VAL A 21 -10.26 22.75 1.66
CA VAL A 21 -11.19 21.65 1.37
C VAL A 21 -10.89 21.06 0.00
N GLY A 22 -10.61 21.88 -1.01
CA GLY A 22 -10.23 21.41 -2.34
C GLY A 22 -8.97 20.55 -2.33
N ILE A 23 -7.92 20.98 -1.62
CA ILE A 23 -6.68 20.21 -1.48
C ILE A 23 -6.95 18.91 -0.72
N ALA A 24 -7.72 18.94 0.36
CA ALA A 24 -8.08 17.76 1.12
C ALA A 24 -8.84 16.73 0.25
N LEU A 25 -9.84 17.18 -0.52
CA LEU A 25 -10.58 16.34 -1.46
C LEU A 25 -9.69 15.78 -2.56
N LEU A 26 -8.74 16.56 -3.07
CA LEU A 26 -7.77 16.10 -4.07
C LEU A 26 -6.88 15.00 -3.49
N MET A 27 -6.35 15.16 -2.28
CA MET A 27 -5.54 14.11 -1.63
C MET A 27 -6.36 12.85 -1.41
N VAL A 28 -7.60 12.97 -0.94
CA VAL A 28 -8.52 11.82 -0.78
C VAL A 28 -8.79 11.14 -2.12
N ALA A 29 -8.98 11.89 -3.20
CA ALA A 29 -9.21 11.34 -4.53
C ALA A 29 -7.97 10.61 -5.08
N VAL A 30 -6.77 11.17 -4.89
CA VAL A 30 -5.51 10.53 -5.30
C VAL A 30 -5.27 9.25 -4.50
N LEU A 31 -5.45 9.30 -3.18
CA LEU A 31 -5.31 8.12 -2.32
C LEU A 31 -6.36 7.06 -2.65
N GLY A 32 -7.60 7.46 -2.87
CA GLY A 32 -8.68 6.57 -3.29
C GLY A 32 -8.47 5.99 -4.69
N TRP A 33 -7.72 6.67 -5.56
CA TRP A 33 -7.31 6.14 -6.86
C TRP A 33 -6.18 5.12 -6.72
N MET A 34 -5.16 5.40 -5.89
CA MET A 34 -4.03 4.50 -5.66
C MET A 34 -4.42 3.23 -4.89
N HIS A 35 -5.29 3.37 -3.90
CA HIS A 35 -5.79 2.27 -3.07
C HIS A 35 -7.19 1.83 -3.48
N ARG A 36 -7.59 2.11 -4.72
CA ARG A 36 -8.93 1.78 -5.21
C ARG A 36 -9.24 0.30 -5.02
N ASP A 37 -8.26 -0.56 -5.32
CA ASP A 37 -8.41 -2.02 -5.25
C ASP A 37 -8.47 -2.55 -3.81
N ASP A 38 -7.87 -1.85 -2.84
CA ASP A 38 -7.94 -2.17 -1.41
C ASP A 38 -9.28 -1.69 -0.78
N ILE A 39 -9.77 -0.51 -1.18
CA ILE A 39 -10.95 0.15 -0.61
C ILE A 39 -12.25 -0.37 -1.22
N LEU A 40 -12.23 -0.65 -2.54
CA LEU A 40 -13.32 -1.26 -3.28
C LEU A 40 -12.86 -2.66 -3.65
N PRO A 41 -12.96 -3.65 -2.74
CA PRO A 41 -12.75 -5.03 -3.12
C PRO A 41 -13.74 -5.33 -4.24
N SER A 42 -13.22 -5.47 -5.45
CA SER A 42 -14.04 -5.74 -6.62
C SER A 42 -14.83 -7.01 -6.31
N PRO A 43 -16.16 -7.05 -6.49
CA PRO A 43 -16.98 -8.22 -6.18
C PRO A 43 -16.69 -9.42 -7.10
N GLU A 44 -15.69 -9.30 -7.97
CA GLU A 44 -15.13 -10.38 -8.76
C GLU A 44 -14.11 -11.16 -7.92
N GLY A 45 -14.61 -12.06 -7.08
CA GLY A 45 -13.90 -13.25 -6.67
C GLY A 45 -13.61 -14.20 -7.86
N ALA A 46 -13.02 -13.70 -8.94
CA ALA A 46 -12.69 -14.48 -10.13
C ALA A 46 -11.36 -14.04 -10.73
N ALA A 47 -10.33 -14.81 -10.39
CA ALA A 47 -8.97 -14.80 -10.89
C ALA A 47 -8.07 -13.65 -10.37
N PRO A 48 -7.06 -13.94 -9.52
CA PRO A 48 -5.92 -13.03 -9.40
C PRO A 48 -5.35 -12.83 -10.80
N ALA A 49 -4.95 -11.60 -11.14
CA ALA A 49 -4.27 -11.29 -12.38
C ALA A 49 -3.12 -12.29 -12.57
N ALA A 50 -3.37 -13.32 -13.38
CA ALA A 50 -2.53 -14.50 -13.45
C ALA A 50 -1.20 -14.22 -14.16
N ASP A 51 -0.99 -13.03 -14.70
CA ASP A 51 0.12 -12.75 -15.60
C ASP A 51 1.31 -12.01 -14.96
N ASP A 52 1.28 -11.68 -13.65
CA ASP A 52 2.49 -11.21 -12.95
C ASP A 52 3.21 -12.37 -12.24
N PRO A 53 4.37 -12.84 -12.75
CA PRO A 53 5.10 -13.93 -12.13
C PRO A 53 5.64 -13.57 -10.73
N VAL A 54 5.83 -12.29 -10.41
CA VAL A 54 6.22 -11.86 -9.05
C VAL A 54 5.04 -11.97 -8.10
N ALA A 55 3.86 -11.49 -8.49
CA ALA A 55 2.66 -11.61 -7.67
C ALA A 55 2.33 -13.08 -7.35
N ARG A 56 2.50 -13.99 -8.33
CA ARG A 56 2.30 -15.43 -8.11
C ARG A 56 3.30 -16.01 -7.12
N CYS A 57 4.60 -15.70 -7.29
CA CYS A 57 5.66 -16.12 -6.36
C CYS A 57 5.38 -15.61 -4.94
N LEU A 58 4.96 -14.36 -4.79
CA LEU A 58 4.66 -13.76 -3.50
C LEU A 58 3.40 -14.37 -2.87
N ALA A 59 2.36 -14.66 -3.65
CA ALA A 59 1.14 -15.29 -3.16
C ALA A 59 1.40 -16.70 -2.60
N GLU A 60 2.21 -17.50 -3.28
CA GLU A 60 2.59 -18.83 -2.81
C GLU A 60 3.38 -18.75 -1.49
N ARG A 61 4.40 -17.89 -1.44
CA ARG A 61 5.25 -17.74 -0.25
C ARG A 61 4.54 -17.10 0.94
N SER A 62 3.68 -16.12 0.71
CA SER A 62 2.89 -15.50 1.77
C SER A 62 1.85 -16.46 2.36
N GLY A 63 1.25 -17.33 1.54
CA GLY A 63 0.35 -18.38 2.00
C GLY A 63 1.03 -19.41 2.90
N ASP A 64 2.28 -19.80 2.59
CA ASP A 64 3.07 -20.66 3.48
C ASP A 64 3.38 -19.96 4.82
N ILE A 65 3.73 -18.67 4.79
CA ILE A 65 4.01 -17.88 5.99
C ILE A 65 2.76 -17.74 6.87
N ASP A 66 1.60 -17.49 6.26
CA ASP A 66 0.34 -17.37 6.99
C ASP A 66 -0.08 -18.70 7.62
N ARG A 67 0.23 -19.83 6.97
CA ARG A 67 0.05 -21.15 7.58
C ARG A 67 0.94 -21.34 8.81
N MET A 68 2.22 -20.94 8.73
CA MET A 68 3.13 -21.00 9.88
C MET A 68 2.67 -20.11 11.05
N VAL A 69 2.02 -18.99 10.78
CA VAL A 69 1.38 -18.15 11.81
C VAL A 69 0.17 -18.88 12.43
N ALA A 70 -0.69 -19.46 11.59
CA ALA A 70 -1.87 -20.20 12.04
C ALA A 70 -1.50 -21.43 12.88
N GLU A 71 -0.39 -22.08 12.56
CA GLU A 71 0.20 -23.20 13.31
C GLU A 71 0.94 -22.74 14.58
N GLY A 72 1.09 -21.43 14.79
CA GLY A 72 1.79 -20.86 15.95
C GLY A 72 3.31 -21.05 15.90
N THR A 73 3.85 -21.43 14.74
CA THR A 73 5.30 -21.65 14.55
C THR A 73 6.07 -20.34 14.55
N ILE A 74 5.46 -19.25 14.07
CA ILE A 74 6.04 -17.91 14.03
C ILE A 74 5.02 -16.87 14.51
N THR A 75 5.51 -15.74 15.02
CA THR A 75 4.63 -14.63 15.41
C THR A 75 4.20 -13.79 14.20
N ALA A 76 3.11 -13.03 14.35
CA ALA A 76 2.65 -12.12 13.30
C ALA A 76 3.71 -11.07 12.91
N GLU A 77 4.56 -10.65 13.85
CA GLU A 77 5.65 -9.71 13.59
C GLU A 77 6.77 -10.36 12.75
N GLN A 78 7.12 -11.61 13.05
CA GLN A 78 8.06 -12.40 12.24
C GLN A 78 7.53 -12.67 10.83
N ALA A 79 6.22 -12.90 10.71
CA ALA A 79 5.56 -13.09 9.42
C ALA A 79 5.72 -11.88 8.51
N GLN A 80 5.61 -10.65 9.04
CA GLN A 80 5.84 -9.42 8.26
C GLN A 80 7.28 -9.35 7.72
N LEU A 81 8.27 -9.69 8.56
CA LEU A 81 9.67 -9.73 8.13
C LEU A 81 9.92 -10.78 7.04
N PHE A 82 9.27 -11.95 7.14
CA PHE A 82 9.40 -12.99 6.12
C PHE A 82 8.69 -12.64 4.82
N LYS A 83 7.53 -11.98 4.87
CA LYS A 83 6.83 -11.49 3.67
C LYS A 83 7.68 -10.45 2.93
N GLY A 84 8.30 -9.50 3.64
CA GLY A 84 9.21 -8.52 3.02
C GLY A 84 10.45 -9.15 2.36
N ARG A 85 11.01 -10.22 2.96
CA ARG A 85 12.12 -10.97 2.34
C ARG A 85 11.66 -11.78 1.11
N ALA A 86 10.46 -12.37 1.18
CA ALA A 86 9.88 -13.11 0.07
C ALA A 86 9.62 -12.19 -1.13
N GLU A 87 9.15 -10.97 -0.90
CA GLU A 87 8.97 -9.95 -1.94
C GLU A 87 10.29 -9.62 -2.63
N ALA A 88 11.35 -9.31 -1.87
CA ALA A 88 12.67 -9.03 -2.42
C ALA A 88 13.24 -10.22 -3.22
N LEU A 89 12.99 -11.45 -2.77
CA LEU A 89 13.40 -12.67 -3.47
C LEU A 89 12.63 -12.85 -4.78
N CYS A 90 11.30 -12.65 -4.78
CA CYS A 90 10.49 -12.77 -5.99
C CYS A 90 10.86 -11.70 -7.02
N GLN A 91 11.09 -10.45 -6.58
CA GLN A 91 11.57 -9.36 -7.44
C GLN A 91 12.94 -9.69 -8.06
N ALA A 92 13.87 -10.25 -7.28
CA ALA A 92 15.18 -10.68 -7.77
C ALA A 92 15.09 -11.82 -8.80
N GLN A 93 14.13 -12.74 -8.64
CA GLN A 93 13.91 -13.82 -9.62
C GLN A 93 13.37 -13.31 -10.95
N GLN A 94 12.58 -12.24 -10.96
CA GLN A 94 12.06 -11.65 -12.20
C GLN A 94 13.18 -10.95 -13.01
N GLY A 95 14.16 -10.36 -12.33
CA GLY A 95 15.35 -9.74 -12.95
C GLY A 95 16.49 -10.72 -13.28
N GLY A 96 16.41 -11.97 -12.82
CA GLY A 96 17.46 -12.99 -12.95
C GLY A 96 16.99 -14.28 -13.65
N GLY A 97 16.01 -14.18 -14.55
CA GLY A 97 15.34 -15.32 -15.16
C GLY A 97 16.28 -16.42 -15.68
N SER A 98 15.99 -17.66 -15.26
CA SER A 98 16.22 -18.88 -16.03
C SER A 98 17.68 -19.25 -16.35
N GLY A 99 18.46 -19.65 -15.34
CA GLY A 99 19.70 -20.41 -15.56
C GLY A 99 20.00 -21.34 -14.38
N PRO A 100 20.36 -22.62 -14.61
CA PRO A 100 20.86 -23.47 -13.53
C PRO A 100 22.16 -22.88 -12.95
N PRO A 101 22.51 -23.19 -11.69
CA PRO A 101 23.75 -22.71 -11.08
C PRO A 101 24.96 -23.17 -11.94
N PRO A 102 25.96 -22.30 -12.20
CA PRO A 102 27.20 -22.75 -12.81
C PRO A 102 27.90 -23.74 -11.86
N GLN A 103 28.24 -24.92 -12.40
CA GLN A 103 29.01 -25.97 -11.74
C GLN A 103 30.47 -25.54 -11.54
#